data_AF-A0A337RT95-F1
#
_entry.id   AF-A0A337RT95-F1
#
_cell.length_a   1.000
_cell.length_b   1.000
_cell.length_c   1.000
_cell.angle_alpha   90.00
_cell.angle_beta   90.00
_cell.angle_gamma   90.00
#
_symmetry.space_group_name_H-M   'P 1'
#
loop_
_entity.id
_entity.type
_entity.pdbx_description
1 polymer ?
#
loop_
_entity_poly.entity_id
_entity_poly.type
_entity_poly.pdbx_seq_one_letter_code
_entity_poly.pdbx_strand_id
1 'polypeptide(L)'
;MATTELSCQVSEEDCERREAFWAEWKDLTLSTRPEEGCSLHEEDTQRHETYHRQGQCQLPYQRVLPLPIFTPAKMGAAKEEREDTPLQLRELLALETALGGQCVERQDVAEITKQLPPVVPVSKPGALRRSLSRSMSQEAQRG
;
A
#
# COMPACT_ATOMS: atom_id res chain seq x y z
N MET A 1 12.42 -16.02 -13.53
CA MET A 1 11.74 -14.78 -13.08
C MET A 1 11.33 -14.98 -11.64
N ALA A 2 11.83 -14.15 -10.73
CA ALA A 2 11.51 -14.26 -9.31
C ALA A 2 10.34 -13.33 -8.96
N THR A 3 9.42 -13.84 -8.14
CA THR A 3 8.34 -13.06 -7.53
C THR A 3 8.48 -13.18 -6.02
N THR A 4 8.55 -12.04 -5.33
CA THR A 4 8.62 -11.99 -3.87
C THR A 4 7.25 -11.56 -3.35
N GLU A 5 6.70 -12.31 -2.40
CA GLU A 5 5.43 -11.99 -1.75
C GLU A 5 5.70 -11.56 -0.30
N LEU A 6 5.13 -10.43 0.11
CA LEU A 6 5.15 -9.91 1.48
C LEU A 6 3.72 -9.95 2.05
N SER A 7 3.57 -10.46 3.27
CA SER A 7 2.29 -10.50 3.99
C SER A 7 2.28 -9.55 5.19
N CYS A 8 1.08 -9.12 5.57
CA CYS A 8 0.81 -8.37 6.78
C CYS A 8 -0.15 -9.18 7.67
N GLN A 9 -0.05 -8.96 8.98
CA GLN A 9 -0.88 -9.61 9.98
C GLN A 9 -1.39 -8.57 10.99
N VAL A 10 -2.62 -8.76 11.45
CA VAL A 10 -3.25 -8.06 12.57
C VAL A 10 -3.73 -9.10 13.57
N SER A 11 -3.51 -8.84 14.86
CA SER A 11 -3.98 -9.65 15.97
C SER A 11 -4.39 -8.71 17.10
N GLU A 12 -5.63 -8.81 17.55
CA GLU A 12 -6.24 -7.98 18.58
C GLU A 12 -7.00 -8.86 19.58
N GLU A 13 -6.93 -8.50 20.85
CA GLU A 13 -7.62 -9.21 21.93
C GLU A 13 -8.28 -8.18 22.86
N ASP A 14 -9.56 -8.38 23.14
CA ASP A 14 -10.36 -7.59 24.08
C ASP A 14 -10.71 -8.48 25.27
N CYS A 15 -9.94 -8.36 26.34
CA CYS A 15 -10.11 -9.13 27.57
C CYS A 15 -11.41 -8.78 28.31
N GLU A 16 -11.90 -7.54 28.18
CA GLU A 16 -13.12 -7.08 28.86
C GLU A 16 -14.36 -7.73 28.26
N ARG A 17 -14.38 -7.83 26.93
CA ARG A 17 -15.49 -8.43 26.17
C ARG A 17 -15.25 -9.90 25.85
N ARG A 18 -14.06 -10.43 26.16
CA ARG A 18 -13.60 -11.79 25.82
C ARG A 18 -13.71 -12.06 24.32
N GLU A 19 -13.34 -11.06 23.54
CA GLU A 19 -13.36 -11.10 22.07
C GLU A 19 -11.91 -11.13 21.57
N ALA A 20 -11.69 -11.81 20.44
CA ALA A 20 -10.39 -11.83 19.78
C ALA A 20 -10.59 -11.72 18.27
N PHE A 21 -9.67 -11.03 17.62
CA PHE A 21 -9.64 -10.83 16.18
C PHE A 21 -8.24 -11.09 15.64
N TRP A 22 -8.15 -11.78 14.50
CA TRP A 22 -6.90 -11.89 13.76
C TRP A 22 -7.17 -11.88 12.26
N ALA A 23 -6.25 -11.31 11.51
CA ALA A 23 -6.28 -11.29 10.06
C ALA A 23 -4.86 -11.35 9.49
N GLU A 24 -4.70 -12.07 8.39
CA GLU A 24 -3.47 -12.09 7.61
C GLU A 24 -3.81 -11.89 6.13
N TRP A 25 -3.02 -11.09 5.42
CA TRP A 25 -3.20 -10.87 4.00
C TRP A 25 -1.89 -10.64 3.27
N LYS A 26 -1.88 -10.98 1.97
CA LYS A 26 -0.79 -10.61 1.06
C LYS A 26 -0.90 -9.11 0.79
N ASP A 27 0.06 -8.33 1.26
CA ASP A 27 0.08 -6.87 1.09
C ASP A 27 0.81 -6.48 -0.19
N LEU A 28 2.03 -6.96 -0.38
CA LEU A 28 2.86 -6.56 -1.51
C LEU A 28 3.38 -7.77 -2.29
N THR A 29 3.21 -7.73 -3.61
CA THR A 29 3.85 -8.66 -4.52
C THR A 29 4.85 -7.90 -5.38
N LEU A 30 6.14 -8.24 -5.26
CA LEU A 30 7.20 -7.72 -6.12
C LEU A 30 7.46 -8.71 -7.24
N SER A 31 7.40 -8.26 -8.49
CA SER A 31 7.72 -9.09 -9.65
C SER A 31 8.84 -8.46 -10.47
N THR A 32 9.85 -9.26 -10.83
CA THR A 32 10.89 -8.82 -11.76
C THR A 32 10.49 -9.15 -13.18
N ARG A 33 10.48 -8.14 -14.06
CA ARG A 33 10.27 -8.33 -15.50
C ARG A 33 11.60 -8.66 -16.19
N PRO A 34 11.57 -9.44 -17.28
CA PRO A 34 12.75 -9.69 -18.11
C PRO A 34 13.38 -8.38 -18.63
N GLU A 35 14.68 -8.40 -18.89
CA GLU A 35 15.45 -7.22 -19.35
C GLU A 35 14.97 -6.71 -20.71
N GLU A 36 14.41 -7.59 -21.54
CA GLU A 36 13.85 -7.24 -22.84
C GLU A 36 12.64 -6.29 -22.73
N GLY A 37 11.98 -6.27 -21.55
CA GLY A 37 10.87 -5.36 -21.26
C GLY A 37 11.30 -3.97 -20.79
N CYS A 38 12.58 -3.77 -20.49
CA CYS A 38 13.14 -2.52 -19.98
C CYS A 38 14.42 -2.15 -20.71
N SER A 39 14.27 -1.90 -22.01
CA SER A 39 15.33 -1.45 -22.91
C SER A 39 15.10 -0.01 -23.37
N LEU A 40 16.20 0.72 -23.55
CA LEU A 40 16.24 2.04 -24.19
C LEU A 40 17.22 1.94 -25.36
N HIS A 41 16.75 2.31 -26.53
CA HIS A 41 17.55 2.37 -27.74
C HIS A 41 17.39 3.75 -28.38
N GLU A 42 18.50 4.41 -28.63
CA GLU A 42 18.54 5.74 -29.24
C GLU A 42 19.58 5.72 -30.37
N GLU A 43 19.24 6.40 -31.46
CA GLU A 43 20.11 6.53 -32.62
C GLU A 43 20.13 8.00 -33.05
N ASP A 44 21.32 8.58 -33.10
CA ASP A 44 21.57 9.90 -33.66
C ASP A 44 22.22 9.72 -35.03
N THR A 45 21.41 9.84 -36.08
CA THR A 45 21.87 9.68 -37.47
C THR A 45 22.70 10.86 -37.97
N GLN A 46 22.60 12.03 -37.33
CA GLN A 46 23.42 13.19 -37.71
C GLN A 46 24.85 13.02 -37.21
N ARG A 47 25.00 12.46 -36.00
CA ARG A 47 26.29 12.21 -35.36
C ARG A 47 26.83 10.79 -35.58
N HIS A 48 26.04 9.90 -36.17
CA HIS A 48 26.34 8.47 -36.33
C HIS A 48 26.62 7.79 -34.97
N GLU A 49 25.80 8.12 -33.98
CA GLU A 49 25.91 7.60 -32.62
C GLU A 49 24.73 6.69 -32.30
N THR A 50 24.99 5.60 -31.59
CA THR A 50 23.97 4.65 -31.17
C THR A 50 24.13 4.35 -29.70
N TYR A 51 23.07 4.50 -28.93
CA TYR A 51 23.02 4.19 -27.51
C TYR A 51 22.02 3.05 -27.26
N HIS A 52 22.43 2.11 -26.40
CA HIS A 52 21.61 0.99 -26.04
C HIS A 52 21.80 0.64 -24.56
N ARG A 53 20.71 0.61 -23.81
CA ARG A 53 20.68 0.24 -22.39
C ARG A 53 19.59 -0.80 -22.15
N GLN A 54 19.92 -1.84 -21.38
CA GLN A 54 18.97 -2.86 -20.92
C GLN A 54 19.14 -3.06 -19.42
N GLY A 55 18.06 -3.41 -18.72
CA GLY A 55 18.11 -3.70 -17.29
C GLY A 55 16.82 -4.31 -16.77
N GLN A 56 16.88 -4.84 -15.55
CA GLN A 56 15.73 -5.48 -14.91
C GLN A 56 14.85 -4.42 -14.23
N CYS A 57 13.55 -4.50 -14.46
CA CYS A 57 12.57 -3.68 -13.75
C CYS A 57 11.83 -4.52 -12.70
N GLN A 58 11.84 -4.05 -11.46
CA GLN A 58 10.97 -4.59 -10.42
C GLN A 58 9.68 -3.78 -10.36
N LEU A 59 8.55 -4.45 -10.52
CA LEU A 59 7.22 -3.84 -10.45
C LEU A 59 6.53 -4.27 -9.16
N PRO A 60 6.23 -3.33 -8.25
CA PRO A 60 5.43 -3.59 -7.08
C PRO A 60 3.93 -3.65 -7.45
N TYR A 61 3.24 -4.62 -6.89
CA TYR A 61 1.79 -4.72 -6.92
C TYR A 61 1.26 -4.84 -5.49
N GLN A 62 0.61 -3.78 -5.00
CA GLN A 62 0.07 -3.74 -3.65
C GLN A 62 -1.42 -4.12 -3.64
N ARG A 63 -1.78 -5.04 -2.74
CA ARG A 63 -3.15 -5.45 -2.44
C ARG A 63 -3.53 -4.90 -1.08
N VAL A 64 -4.25 -3.80 -1.07
CA VAL A 64 -4.84 -3.25 0.16
C VAL A 64 -6.07 -4.09 0.51
N LEU A 65 -6.25 -4.39 1.80
CA LEU A 65 -7.49 -5.02 2.27
C LEU A 65 -8.70 -4.20 1.79
N PRO A 66 -9.69 -4.83 1.12
CA PRO A 66 -10.87 -4.13 0.62
C PRO A 66 -11.84 -3.67 1.73
N LEU A 67 -11.50 -3.92 3.00
CA LEU A 67 -12.31 -3.54 4.16
C LEU A 67 -11.55 -2.47 4.96
N PRO A 68 -12.17 -1.32 5.28
CA PRO A 68 -11.72 -0.51 6.40
C PRO A 68 -12.06 -1.28 7.68
N ILE A 69 -11.22 -2.25 8.05
CA ILE A 69 -11.40 -3.04 9.28
C ILE A 69 -11.29 -2.12 10.51
N PHE A 70 -10.62 -0.98 10.35
CA PHE A 70 -10.54 0.07 11.36
C PHE A 70 -11.43 1.26 11.03
N THR A 71 -12.58 1.36 11.73
CA THR A 71 -13.25 2.66 11.91
C THR A 71 -13.00 3.07 13.36
N PRO A 72 -12.09 4.03 13.65
CA PRO A 72 -11.78 4.46 15.03
C PRO A 72 -12.95 5.14 15.75
N ALA A 73 -14.13 5.22 15.12
CA ALA A 73 -15.32 5.86 15.67
C ALA A 73 -15.85 5.17 16.95
N LYS A 74 -15.36 3.98 17.31
CA LYS A 74 -15.74 3.26 18.53
C LYS A 74 -14.64 3.10 19.58
N MET A 75 -13.44 3.65 19.34
CA MET A 75 -12.50 3.92 20.43
C MET A 75 -12.97 5.23 21.10
N GLY A 76 -14.15 5.14 21.71
CA GLY A 76 -14.82 6.28 22.30
C GLY A 76 -14.05 6.72 23.52
N ALA A 77 -13.71 8.02 23.59
CA ALA A 77 -13.75 8.90 24.76
C ALA A 77 -13.23 8.40 26.13
N ALA A 78 -12.57 7.24 26.20
CA ALA A 78 -11.69 6.88 27.28
C ALA A 78 -10.37 7.56 26.95
N LYS A 79 -9.86 8.30 27.93
CA LYS A 79 -8.51 8.85 27.90
C LYS A 79 -7.53 7.68 27.94
N GLU A 80 -7.39 6.97 26.83
CA GLU A 80 -6.20 6.19 26.59
C GLU A 80 -5.14 7.21 26.20
N GLU A 81 -4.16 7.36 27.09
CA GLU A 81 -2.96 8.13 26.86
C GLU A 81 -2.37 7.64 25.55
N ARG A 82 -2.58 8.41 24.47
CA ARG A 82 -1.88 8.23 23.21
C ARG A 82 -0.41 8.11 23.57
N GLU A 83 0.16 6.91 23.38
CA GLU A 83 1.56 6.64 23.72
C GLU A 83 2.40 7.77 23.10
N ASP A 84 3.10 8.50 23.96
CA ASP A 84 3.88 9.66 23.57
C ASP A 84 4.87 9.18 22.51
N THR A 85 5.04 9.95 21.44
CA THR A 85 5.87 9.52 20.30
C THR A 85 7.22 9.05 20.85
N PRO A 86 7.67 7.81 20.54
CA PRO A 86 8.89 7.27 21.11
C PRO A 86 10.01 8.31 21.01
N LEU A 87 10.75 8.54 22.09
CA LEU A 87 11.69 9.68 22.20
C LEU A 87 12.63 9.78 20.98
N GLN A 88 13.07 8.62 20.47
CA GLN A 88 13.89 8.50 19.27
C GLN A 88 13.23 9.11 18.03
N LEU A 89 11.93 8.90 17.82
CA LEU A 89 11.18 9.47 16.71
C LEU A 89 10.90 10.97 16.91
N ARG A 90 10.71 11.43 18.16
CA ARG A 90 10.55 12.87 18.44
C ARG A 90 11.82 13.65 18.11
N GLU A 91 12.98 13.12 18.50
CA GLU A 91 14.28 13.73 18.21
C GLU A 91 14.57 13.76 16.71
N LEU A 92 14.25 12.68 15.98
CA LEU A 92 14.41 12.64 14.53
C LEU A 92 13.51 13.65 13.81
N LEU A 93 12.23 13.76 14.21
CA LEU A 93 11.29 14.74 13.64
C LEU A 93 11.68 16.19 13.97
N ALA A 94 12.19 16.44 15.19
CA ALA A 94 12.71 17.74 15.61
C ALA A 94 14.00 18.11 14.84
N LEU A 95 14.87 17.13 14.56
CA LEU A 95 16.07 17.32 13.77
C LEU A 95 15.73 17.62 12.30
N GLU A 96 14.80 16.89 11.70
CA GLU A 96 14.35 17.13 10.32
C GLU A 96 13.76 18.54 10.13
N THR A 97 12.97 18.99 11.11
CA THR A 97 12.43 20.35 11.11
C THR A 97 13.50 21.41 11.37
N ALA A 98 14.46 21.16 12.26
CA ALA A 98 15.56 22.08 12.55
C ALA A 98 16.57 22.20 11.39
N LEU A 99 16.78 21.12 10.64
CA LEU A 99 17.62 21.11 9.44
C LEU A 99 16.92 21.73 8.22
N GLY A 100 15.68 22.20 8.38
CA GLY A 100 14.97 22.92 7.34
C GLY A 100 14.71 22.05 6.10
N GLY A 101 14.27 20.81 6.30
CA GLY A 101 13.92 19.85 5.24
C GLY A 101 12.79 20.28 4.28
N GLN A 102 12.51 21.57 4.15
CA GLN A 102 11.73 22.10 3.04
C GLN A 102 12.58 22.04 1.77
N CYS A 103 12.20 21.12 0.88
CA CYS A 103 12.61 21.17 -0.52
C CYS A 103 12.35 22.59 -1.04
N VAL A 104 13.41 23.27 -1.50
CA VAL A 104 13.33 24.66 -1.99
C VAL A 104 12.37 24.79 -3.17
N GLU A 105 12.12 23.67 -3.85
CA GLU A 105 11.19 23.54 -4.97
C GLU A 105 9.88 22.84 -4.55
N ARG A 106 9.41 23.00 -3.31
CA ARG A 106 8.15 22.43 -2.89
C ARG A 106 6.98 23.10 -3.64
N GLN A 107 6.59 22.51 -4.76
CA GLN A 107 5.39 22.89 -5.48
C GLN A 107 4.13 22.42 -4.76
N ASP A 108 3.08 23.22 -4.87
CA ASP A 108 1.76 22.83 -4.41
C ASP A 108 1.25 21.63 -5.22
N VAL A 109 0.57 20.68 -4.57
CA VAL A 109 0.05 19.48 -5.25
C VAL A 109 -0.90 19.84 -6.40
N ALA A 110 -1.64 20.94 -6.28
CA ALA A 110 -2.50 21.43 -7.34
C ALA A 110 -1.72 21.96 -8.54
N GLU A 111 -0.45 22.36 -8.37
CA GLU A 111 0.43 22.80 -9.44
C GLU A 111 1.09 21.62 -10.15
N ILE A 112 1.51 20.61 -9.39
CA ILE A 112 2.08 19.35 -9.90
C ILE A 112 1.05 18.60 -10.76
N THR A 113 -0.22 18.59 -10.35
CA THR A 113 -1.28 17.82 -11.01
C THR A 113 -1.81 18.45 -12.30
N LYS A 114 -1.42 19.69 -12.65
CA LYS A 114 -1.85 20.36 -13.90
C LYS A 114 -1.37 19.66 -15.17
N GLN A 115 -0.23 18.98 -15.10
CA GLN A 115 0.40 18.32 -16.24
C GLN A 115 -0.06 16.87 -16.41
N LEU A 116 -0.83 16.34 -15.46
CA LEU A 116 -1.34 14.98 -15.54
C LEU A 116 -2.56 14.94 -16.47
N PRO A 117 -2.64 13.96 -17.38
CA PRO A 117 -3.85 13.75 -18.16
C PRO A 117 -5.03 13.48 -17.22
N PRO A 118 -6.25 13.95 -17.55
CA PRO A 118 -7.41 13.80 -16.70
C PRO A 118 -7.67 12.32 -16.42
N VAL A 119 -7.63 11.95 -15.14
CA VAL A 119 -7.92 10.59 -14.70
C VAL A 119 -9.41 10.37 -14.86
N VAL A 120 -9.81 9.66 -15.91
CA VAL A 120 -11.20 9.24 -16.09
C VAL A 120 -11.48 8.14 -15.05
N PRO A 121 -12.41 8.34 -14.11
CA PRO A 121 -12.78 7.29 -13.17
C PRO A 121 -13.36 6.13 -13.97
N VAL A 122 -12.67 4.98 -13.94
CA VAL A 122 -13.22 3.74 -14.47
C VAL A 122 -14.49 3.44 -13.69
N SER A 123 -15.63 3.50 -14.37
CA SER A 123 -16.91 3.10 -13.78
C SER A 123 -16.77 1.66 -13.31
N LYS A 124 -16.96 1.44 -12.00
CA LYS A 124 -16.99 0.10 -11.42
C LYS A 124 -17.98 -0.74 -12.23
N PRO A 125 -17.60 -1.90 -12.81
CA PRO A 125 -18.60 -2.79 -13.36
C PRO A 125 -19.61 -3.12 -12.26
N GLY A 126 -20.89 -2.93 -12.60
CA GLY A 126 -22.00 -2.95 -11.65
C GLY A 126 -21.93 -4.14 -10.70
N ALA A 127 -22.30 -3.88 -9.44
CA ALA A 127 -22.41 -4.90 -8.42
C ALA A 127 -23.41 -5.98 -8.86
N LEU A 128 -22.90 -7.03 -9.54
CA LEU A 128 -23.58 -8.30 -9.62
C LEU A 128 -23.64 -8.81 -8.18
N ARG A 129 -24.82 -8.68 -7.58
CA ARG A 129 -25.16 -9.25 -6.28
C ARG A 129 -25.03 -10.78 -6.38
N ARG A 130 -23.80 -11.28 -6.22
CA ARG A 130 -23.57 -12.68 -5.87
C ARG A 130 -24.00 -12.81 -4.42
N SER A 131 -25.20 -13.35 -4.21
CA SER A 131 -25.65 -13.76 -2.89
C SER A 131 -24.68 -14.83 -2.39
N LEU A 132 -23.79 -14.45 -1.47
CA LEU A 132 -23.03 -15.41 -0.68
C LEU A 132 -24.00 -16.08 0.29
N SER A 133 -24.55 -17.22 -0.11
CA SER A 133 -25.34 -18.08 0.77
C SER A 133 -24.43 -18.60 1.88
N ARG A 134 -24.75 -18.24 3.13
CA ARG A 134 -24.18 -18.83 4.35
C ARG A 134 -24.42 -20.34 4.34
N SER A 135 -23.37 -21.14 4.17
CA SER A 135 -23.41 -22.57 4.46
C SER A 135 -22.99 -22.78 5.92
N MET A 136 -23.91 -23.27 6.75
CA MET A 136 -23.63 -23.76 8.10
C MET A 136 -23.20 -25.23 7.99
N SER A 137 -21.92 -25.56 8.20
CA SER A 137 -21.51 -26.95 8.45
C SER A 137 -21.99 -27.32 9.86
N GLN A 138 -22.90 -28.29 9.96
CA GLN A 138 -23.18 -29.01 11.21
C GLN A 138 -22.48 -30.37 11.15
N GLU A 139 -21.39 -30.48 11.88
CA GLU A 139 -20.60 -31.70 12.06
C GLU A 139 -19.77 -31.47 13.34
N ALA A 140 -19.81 -32.25 14.41
CA ALA A 140 -20.59 -33.42 14.78
C ALA A 140 -20.63 -33.50 16.33
N GLN A 141 -21.81 -33.71 16.91
CA GLN A 141 -21.94 -34.31 18.24
C GLN A 141 -22.41 -35.75 18.03
N ARG A 142 -21.47 -36.69 18.03
CA ARG A 142 -21.75 -38.08 18.37
C ARG A 142 -21.13 -38.30 19.74
N GLY A 143 -21.96 -38.80 20.65
CA GLY A 143 -21.59 -39.13 22.02
C GLY A 143 -20.66 -40.32 22.13
#